data_AF-A0A2E0R817-F1
#
_entry.id   AF-A0A2E0R817-F1
#
_cell.length_a   1.000
_cell.length_b   1.000
_cell.length_c   1.000
_cell.angle_alpha   90.00
_cell.angle_beta   90.00
_cell.angle_gamma   90.00
#
_symmetry.space_group_name_H-M   'P 1'
#
loop_
_entity.id
_entity.type
_entity.pdbx_description
1 polymer ?
#
loop_
_entity_poly.entity_id
_entity_poly.type
_entity_poly.pdbx_seq_one_letter_code
_entity_poly.pdbx_strand_id
1 'polypeptide(L)'
;MGLASIQIYVPEEVREVIIWPLFDDGARKVQSDPILHTDQYPIVCDGLKSGSYLIWAALPEAGYQAYPIQIDRHTSTEVELSLPVVTLDEWKYVPAGNFLRGGDISGSVRVHSASLPSFYISRDEVTIGSYLEFWSSIEEVELKEEWAAYYADSTQGRVTLWDSEGILQLPELSLQHPIVGITGEAAEAYCRWKSRATGTRIRLPYNLEWEKAARGVDGREYSWGNGLEDVVTFFNVGGFSDRGIDLLEPVGSRLRDRSIYGVRDMIGNVREITLSSTADKSRSFGIKGSSCIDSLEASSCARVDAFKDRSIDIGFRVVMENMKTWE
;
A
#
# COMPACT_ATOMS: atom_id res chain seq x y z
N MET A 1 -29.65 12.66 16.67
CA MET A 1 -28.37 12.07 16.22
C MET A 1 -27.75 11.38 17.42
N GLY A 2 -27.40 10.10 17.29
CA GLY A 2 -26.71 9.38 18.36
C GLY A 2 -25.27 9.85 18.47
N LEU A 3 -24.91 10.40 19.62
CA LEU A 3 -23.54 10.80 19.91
C LEU A 3 -22.74 9.57 20.35
N ALA A 4 -21.48 9.54 19.95
CA ALA A 4 -20.49 8.54 20.32
C ALA A 4 -19.43 9.16 21.22
N SER A 5 -18.63 8.31 21.86
CA SER A 5 -17.47 8.70 22.64
C SER A 5 -16.23 7.94 22.19
N ILE A 6 -15.07 8.55 22.41
CA ILE A 6 -13.77 7.92 22.22
C ILE A 6 -12.90 8.12 23.44
N GLN A 7 -12.17 7.07 23.81
CA GLN A 7 -11.08 7.13 24.77
C GLN A 7 -9.78 6.72 24.08
N ILE A 8 -8.74 7.54 24.20
CA ILE A 8 -7.45 7.30 23.55
C ILE A 8 -6.41 7.04 24.63
N TYR A 9 -5.78 5.87 24.56
CA TYR A 9 -4.62 5.48 25.35
C TYR A 9 -3.36 5.85 24.57
N VAL A 10 -2.55 6.72 25.16
CA VAL A 10 -1.45 7.40 24.50
C VAL A 10 -0.13 7.02 25.18
N PRO A 11 0.88 6.51 24.45
CA PRO A 11 2.22 6.28 24.97
C PRO A 11 2.86 7.57 25.51
N GLU A 12 3.68 7.46 26.55
CA GLU A 12 4.29 8.62 27.24
C GLU A 12 5.18 9.45 26.31
N GLU A 13 5.71 8.85 25.23
CA GLU A 13 6.57 9.50 24.27
C GLU A 13 5.79 10.41 23.29
N VAL A 14 4.47 10.27 23.18
CA VAL A 14 3.67 11.15 22.31
C VAL A 14 3.62 12.55 22.92
N ARG A 15 4.01 13.56 22.14
CA ARG A 15 4.07 14.96 22.61
C ARG A 15 2.72 15.64 22.62
N GLU A 16 1.89 15.35 21.62
CA GLU A 16 0.55 15.90 21.48
C GLU A 16 -0.30 15.00 20.58
N VAL A 17 -1.61 15.13 20.75
CA VAL A 17 -2.62 14.44 19.95
C VAL A 17 -3.56 15.47 19.33
N ILE A 18 -3.84 15.31 18.04
CA ILE A 18 -4.81 16.11 17.29
C ILE A 18 -5.85 15.18 16.68
N ILE A 19 -7.13 15.50 16.82
CA ILE A 19 -8.25 14.72 16.24
C ILE A 19 -8.92 15.54 15.15
N TRP A 20 -8.91 14.99 13.94
CA TRP A 20 -9.43 15.59 12.72
C TRP A 20 -10.66 14.81 12.25
N PRO A 21 -11.86 15.40 12.18
CA PRO A 21 -12.94 14.83 11.38
C PRO A 21 -12.53 14.79 9.91
N LEU A 22 -12.94 13.73 9.22
CA LEU A 22 -12.75 13.61 7.78
C LEU A 22 -14.09 13.80 7.06
N PHE A 23 -14.08 14.57 5.98
CA PHE A 23 -15.25 14.81 5.14
C PHE A 23 -14.91 14.64 3.67
N ASP A 24 -15.95 14.46 2.86
CA ASP A 24 -15.81 14.37 1.41
C ASP A 24 -15.76 15.78 0.81
N ASP A 25 -14.69 16.07 0.07
CA ASP A 25 -14.47 17.30 -0.69
C ASP A 25 -14.23 16.92 -2.15
N GLY A 26 -15.30 16.99 -2.95
CA GLY A 26 -15.33 16.42 -4.29
C GLY A 26 -14.94 14.95 -4.28
N ALA A 27 -13.90 14.60 -5.04
CA ALA A 27 -13.40 13.23 -5.11
C ALA A 27 -12.67 12.73 -3.86
N ARG A 28 -12.22 13.64 -2.99
CA ARG A 28 -11.25 13.33 -1.92
C ARG A 28 -11.94 13.25 -0.57
N LYS A 29 -11.33 12.46 0.32
CA LYS A 29 -11.61 12.53 1.75
C LYS A 29 -10.50 13.31 2.44
N VAL A 30 -10.84 14.45 3.04
CA VAL A 30 -9.87 15.44 3.58
C VAL A 30 -10.17 15.78 5.04
N GLN A 31 -9.18 16.34 5.74
CA GLN A 31 -9.30 16.80 7.13
C GLN A 31 -10.08 18.13 7.19
N SER A 32 -11.00 18.27 8.16
CA SER A 32 -11.62 19.56 8.53
C SER A 32 -10.80 20.31 9.57
N ASP A 33 -11.38 21.33 10.21
CA ASP A 33 -10.81 21.88 11.45
C ASP A 33 -10.73 20.78 12.53
N PRO A 34 -9.66 20.77 13.34
CA PRO A 34 -9.49 19.77 14.39
C PRO A 34 -10.51 20.02 15.50
N ILE A 35 -11.08 18.94 16.03
CA ILE A 35 -12.03 18.99 17.16
C ILE A 35 -11.33 18.88 18.52
N LEU A 36 -10.07 18.44 18.51
CA LEU A 36 -9.23 18.34 19.68
C LEU A 36 -7.77 18.54 19.27
N HIS A 37 -7.03 19.30 20.09
CA HIS A 37 -5.58 19.42 20.06
C HIS A 37 -5.13 19.52 21.53
N THR A 38 -4.39 18.53 22.02
CA THR A 38 -4.04 18.43 23.44
C THR A 38 -2.72 17.69 23.68
N ASP A 39 -2.00 18.11 24.71
CA ASP A 39 -0.87 17.42 25.34
C ASP A 39 -1.25 16.86 26.74
N GLN A 40 -2.53 16.95 27.11
CA GLN A 40 -3.07 16.46 28.38
C GLN A 40 -3.76 15.10 28.22
N TYR A 41 -3.44 14.17 29.12
CA TYR A 41 -3.92 12.78 29.14
C TYR A 41 -4.61 12.46 30.50
N PRO A 42 -5.59 11.54 30.55
CA PRO A 42 -6.14 10.74 29.45
C PRO A 42 -7.05 11.55 28.52
N ILE A 43 -7.13 11.14 27.25
CA ILE A 43 -7.99 11.78 26.28
C ILE A 43 -9.33 11.05 26.22
N VAL A 44 -10.39 11.76 26.58
CA VAL A 44 -11.78 11.34 26.41
C VAL A 44 -12.52 12.43 25.65
N CYS A 45 -13.19 12.05 24.55
CA CYS A 45 -13.98 12.97 23.76
C CYS A 45 -15.38 12.40 23.54
N ASP A 46 -16.38 13.10 24.08
CA ASP A 46 -17.79 12.78 23.95
C ASP A 46 -18.45 13.64 22.87
N GLY A 47 -19.66 13.28 22.46
CA GLY A 47 -20.43 14.11 21.54
C GLY A 47 -20.01 13.94 20.07
N LEU A 48 -19.27 12.88 19.75
CA LEU A 48 -18.78 12.64 18.40
C LEU A 48 -19.92 12.17 17.49
N LYS A 49 -19.97 12.73 16.28
CA LYS A 49 -20.86 12.23 15.22
C LYS A 49 -20.26 10.94 14.65
N SER A 50 -21.12 10.03 14.20
CA SER A 50 -20.65 8.89 13.42
C SER A 50 -19.96 9.36 12.15
N GLY A 51 -18.81 8.78 11.82
CA GLY A 51 -18.02 9.15 10.65
C GLY A 51 -16.56 8.73 10.76
N SER A 52 -15.77 9.16 9.78
CA SER A 52 -14.34 8.90 9.70
C SER A 52 -13.58 10.02 10.40
N TYR A 53 -12.56 9.67 11.18
CA TYR A 53 -11.67 10.62 11.84
C TYR A 53 -10.23 10.19 11.61
N LEU A 54 -9.31 11.13 11.75
CA LEU A 54 -7.88 10.90 11.75
C LEU A 54 -7.31 11.44 13.05
N ILE A 55 -6.67 10.57 13.82
CA ILE A 55 -5.85 10.96 14.96
C ILE A 55 -4.42 11.14 14.46
N TRP A 56 -3.82 12.28 14.77
CA TRP A 56 -2.39 12.53 14.62
C TRP A 56 -1.73 12.49 15.98
N ALA A 57 -0.71 11.65 16.12
CA ALA A 57 0.15 11.61 17.30
C ALA A 57 1.52 12.16 16.93
N ALA A 58 1.96 13.21 17.62
CA ALA A 58 3.28 13.79 17.40
C ALA A 58 4.35 12.91 18.07
N LEU A 59 5.23 12.32 17.25
CA LEU A 59 6.34 11.49 17.74
C LEU A 59 7.45 12.40 18.33
N PRO A 60 8.29 11.93 19.28
CA PRO A 60 9.37 12.75 19.87
C PRO A 60 10.36 13.28 18.84
N GLU A 61 10.83 12.38 17.96
CA GLU A 61 11.94 12.62 17.02
C GLU A 61 11.50 12.66 15.56
N ALA A 62 10.19 12.59 15.30
CA ALA A 62 9.62 12.58 13.95
C ALA A 62 8.39 13.48 13.87
N GLY A 63 7.77 13.50 12.68
CA GLY A 63 6.51 14.19 12.44
C GLY A 63 5.32 13.48 13.11
N TYR A 64 4.14 13.64 12.53
CA TYR A 64 2.92 12.99 13.02
C TYR A 64 2.76 11.58 12.44
N GLN A 65 2.39 10.63 13.30
CA GLN A 65 1.85 9.34 12.87
C GLN A 65 0.33 9.42 12.75
N ALA A 66 -0.18 8.91 11.62
CA ALA A 66 -1.61 8.84 11.31
C ALA A 66 -2.25 7.58 11.89
N TYR A 67 -3.37 7.76 12.60
CA TYR A 67 -4.27 6.70 13.09
C TYR A 67 -5.70 7.03 12.64
N PRO A 68 -6.09 6.61 11.43
CA PRO A 68 -7.46 6.76 10.96
C PRO A 68 -8.38 5.81 11.73
N ILE A 69 -9.56 6.30 12.10
CA ILE A 69 -10.57 5.56 12.85
C ILE A 69 -11.94 5.78 12.22
N GLN A 70 -12.82 4.82 12.42
CA GLN A 70 -14.23 4.94 12.07
C GLN A 70 -15.05 4.87 13.35
N ILE A 71 -15.91 5.87 13.55
CA ILE A 71 -16.79 5.97 14.70
C ILE A 71 -18.22 5.68 14.25
N ASP A 72 -18.84 4.69 14.89
CA ASP A 72 -20.24 4.34 14.66
C ASP A 72 -21.17 5.08 15.63
N ARG A 73 -22.48 5.08 15.35
CA ARG A 73 -23.46 5.75 16.22
C ARG A 73 -23.60 5.01 17.53
N HIS A 74 -23.70 5.75 18.63
CA HIS A 74 -23.93 5.20 19.98
C HIS A 74 -22.86 4.20 20.45
N THR A 75 -21.63 4.31 19.93
CA THR A 75 -20.51 3.49 20.40
C THR A 75 -19.61 4.27 21.35
N SER A 76 -18.97 3.53 22.25
CA SER A 76 -17.79 3.98 22.98
C SER A 76 -16.60 3.25 22.37
N THR A 77 -15.67 3.98 21.77
CA THR A 77 -14.52 3.40 21.06
C THR A 77 -13.25 3.62 21.88
N GLU A 78 -12.52 2.54 22.13
CA GLU A 78 -11.18 2.63 22.73
C GLU A 78 -10.13 2.55 21.64
N VAL A 79 -9.17 3.46 21.66
CA VAL A 79 -8.05 3.52 20.71
C VAL A 79 -6.74 3.48 21.47
N GLU A 80 -5.95 2.45 21.22
CA GLU A 80 -4.61 2.31 21.76
C GLU A 80 -3.59 2.72 20.69
N LEU A 81 -2.87 3.81 20.94
CA LEU A 81 -1.84 4.28 20.02
C LEU A 81 -0.57 3.46 20.23
N SER A 82 -0.04 2.91 19.15
CA SER A 82 1.24 2.21 19.11
C SER A 82 2.21 2.97 18.22
N LEU A 83 3.39 3.30 18.73
CA LEU A 83 4.37 4.10 17.98
C LEU A 83 5.16 3.25 16.99
N PRO A 84 5.51 3.83 15.83
CA PRO A 84 6.43 3.17 14.93
C PRO A 84 7.85 3.17 15.52
N VAL A 85 8.44 1.97 15.60
CA VAL A 85 9.87 1.73 15.89
C VAL A 85 10.79 2.25 14.76
N VAL A 86 10.28 2.34 13.52
CA VAL A 86 11.03 2.80 12.34
C VAL A 86 10.32 4.01 11.73
N THR A 87 11.05 5.11 11.55
CA THR A 87 10.54 6.38 10.99
C THR A 87 11.19 6.73 9.65
N LEU A 88 11.66 5.73 8.91
CA LEU A 88 12.24 5.88 7.59
C LEU A 88 11.17 6.18 6.53
N ASP A 89 11.44 7.11 5.63
CA ASP A 89 10.44 7.61 4.67
C ASP A 89 9.98 6.53 3.68
N GLU A 90 10.84 5.58 3.34
CA GLU A 90 10.51 4.44 2.48
C GLU A 90 9.56 3.42 3.11
N TRP A 91 9.34 3.45 4.43
CA TRP A 91 8.44 2.56 5.16
C TRP A 91 7.29 3.34 5.79
N LYS A 92 6.06 2.94 5.49
CA LYS A 92 4.86 3.55 6.09
C LYS A 92 4.27 2.60 7.13
N TYR A 93 4.12 3.11 8.34
CA TYR A 93 3.49 2.39 9.44
C TYR A 93 1.97 2.40 9.28
N VAL A 94 1.38 1.21 9.29
CA VAL A 94 -0.06 0.99 9.30
C VAL A 94 -0.43 0.47 10.69
N PRO A 95 -1.14 1.27 11.51
CA PRO A 95 -1.51 0.87 12.86
C PRO A 95 -2.41 -0.37 12.90
N ALA A 96 -2.35 -1.08 14.02
CA ALA A 96 -3.25 -2.19 14.31
C ALA A 96 -4.71 -1.72 14.36
N GLY A 97 -5.65 -2.65 14.20
CA GLY A 97 -7.07 -2.40 14.43
C GLY A 97 -7.97 -2.69 13.24
N ASN A 98 -9.24 -2.36 13.43
CA ASN A 98 -10.32 -2.70 12.51
C ASN A 98 -10.32 -1.81 11.27
N PHE A 99 -10.73 -2.38 10.13
CA PHE A 99 -10.95 -1.66 8.89
C PHE A 99 -12.06 -2.33 8.07
N LEU A 100 -12.73 -1.55 7.21
CA LEU A 100 -13.69 -2.07 6.26
C LEU A 100 -13.00 -2.58 5.00
N ARG A 101 -13.03 -3.90 4.79
CA ARG A 101 -12.58 -4.58 3.56
C ARG A 101 -13.73 -4.86 2.60
N GLY A 102 -13.41 -5.08 1.33
CA GLY A 102 -14.37 -5.40 0.28
C GLY A 102 -15.15 -4.18 -0.21
N GLY A 103 -16.05 -4.42 -1.15
CA GLY A 103 -16.79 -3.39 -1.86
C GLY A 103 -17.41 -3.95 -3.14
N ASP A 104 -18.33 -3.21 -3.74
CA ASP A 104 -19.09 -3.69 -4.90
C ASP A 104 -18.19 -3.98 -6.11
N ILE A 105 -17.08 -3.22 -6.28
CA ILE A 105 -16.09 -3.41 -7.36
C ILE A 105 -15.07 -4.53 -7.06
N SER A 106 -15.03 -5.07 -5.83
CA SER A 106 -14.17 -6.24 -5.51
C SER A 106 -14.54 -7.51 -6.28
N GLY A 107 -15.68 -7.50 -6.99
CA GLY A 107 -16.19 -8.60 -7.82
C GLY A 107 -16.67 -9.83 -7.03
N SER A 108 -16.38 -9.93 -5.73
CA SER A 108 -16.58 -11.16 -4.96
C SER A 108 -16.70 -10.99 -3.44
N VAL A 109 -16.33 -9.83 -2.87
CA VAL A 109 -16.27 -9.61 -1.41
C VAL A 109 -17.19 -8.47 -0.99
N ARG A 110 -18.29 -8.80 -0.30
CA ARG A 110 -19.14 -7.78 0.34
C ARG A 110 -18.34 -6.99 1.37
N VAL A 111 -18.79 -5.78 1.69
CA VAL A 111 -18.17 -4.97 2.74
C VAL A 111 -18.25 -5.71 4.08
N HIS A 112 -17.09 -5.93 4.72
CA HIS A 112 -16.96 -6.60 6.00
C HIS A 112 -15.88 -5.94 6.86
N SER A 113 -16.06 -5.96 8.18
CA SER A 113 -15.01 -5.56 9.11
C SER A 113 -13.97 -6.67 9.25
N ALA A 114 -12.70 -6.31 9.21
CA ALA A 114 -11.57 -7.17 9.52
C ALA A 114 -10.60 -6.44 10.44
N SER A 115 -9.84 -7.19 11.25
CA SER A 115 -8.81 -6.64 12.13
C SER A 115 -7.44 -7.15 11.71
N LEU A 116 -6.44 -6.25 11.73
CA LEU A 116 -5.05 -6.60 11.44
C LEU A 116 -4.14 -6.08 12.56
N PRO A 117 -3.05 -6.78 12.88
CA PRO A 117 -1.97 -6.19 13.68
C PRO A 117 -1.34 -5.00 12.94
N SER A 118 -0.47 -4.26 13.61
CA SER A 118 0.32 -3.23 12.94
C SER A 118 1.41 -3.86 12.08
N PHE A 119 1.79 -3.15 11.02
CA PHE A 119 2.86 -3.56 10.11
C PHE A 119 3.43 -2.33 9.40
N TYR A 120 4.56 -2.53 8.73
CA TYR A 120 5.10 -1.55 7.79
C TYR A 120 4.91 -2.04 6.37
N ILE A 121 4.66 -1.11 5.46
CA ILE A 121 4.61 -1.36 4.02
C ILE A 121 5.51 -0.37 3.29
N SER A 122 6.15 -0.79 2.20
CA SER A 122 6.96 0.13 1.40
C SER A 122 6.06 1.23 0.83
N ARG A 123 6.55 2.47 0.90
CA ARG A 123 5.84 3.66 0.42
C ARG A 123 5.45 3.53 -1.04
N ASP A 124 6.39 3.03 -1.84
CA ASP A 124 6.31 2.91 -3.28
C ASP A 124 6.40 1.42 -3.69
N GLU A 125 6.11 1.10 -4.96
CA GLU A 125 6.39 -0.22 -5.52
C GLU A 125 7.89 -0.54 -5.49
N VAL A 126 8.25 -1.82 -5.54
CA VAL A 126 9.66 -2.22 -5.75
C VAL A 126 10.09 -1.74 -7.13
N THR A 127 11.20 -1.01 -7.18
CA THR A 127 11.71 -0.46 -8.44
C THR A 127 12.56 -1.49 -9.21
N ILE A 128 12.72 -1.27 -10.51
CA ILE A 128 13.67 -2.02 -11.35
C ILE A 128 15.07 -1.99 -10.74
N GLY A 129 15.53 -0.82 -10.26
CA GLY A 129 16.85 -0.69 -9.62
C GLY A 129 16.99 -1.58 -8.38
N SER A 130 16.00 -1.55 -7.48
CA SER A 130 16.02 -2.40 -6.27
C SER A 130 16.02 -3.88 -6.63
N TYR A 131 15.24 -4.27 -7.64
CA TYR A 131 15.18 -5.66 -8.09
C TYR A 131 16.47 -6.11 -8.80
N LEU A 132 17.13 -5.23 -9.55
CA LEU A 132 18.42 -5.51 -10.18
C LEU A 132 19.54 -5.74 -9.15
N GLU A 133 19.52 -5.07 -8.00
CA GLU A 133 20.46 -5.36 -6.91
C GLU A 133 20.32 -6.82 -6.43
N PHE A 134 19.09 -7.29 -6.27
CA PHE A 134 18.81 -8.70 -5.96
C PHE A 134 19.26 -9.61 -7.10
N TRP A 135 18.81 -9.35 -8.32
CA TRP A 135 19.07 -10.21 -9.47
C TRP A 135 20.58 -10.37 -9.74
N SER A 136 21.34 -9.28 -9.63
CA SER A 136 22.80 -9.28 -9.78
C SER A 136 23.53 -10.07 -8.69
N SER A 137 22.91 -10.25 -7.52
CA SER A 137 23.48 -11.05 -6.42
C SER A 137 23.30 -12.57 -6.58
N ILE A 138 22.49 -13.02 -7.53
CA ILE A 138 22.29 -14.44 -7.82
C ILE A 138 23.55 -14.98 -8.50
N GLU A 139 24.07 -16.12 -8.05
CA GLU A 139 25.24 -16.75 -8.69
C GLU A 139 24.84 -17.81 -9.71
N GLU A 140 23.71 -18.47 -9.48
CA GLU A 140 23.20 -19.58 -10.28
C GLU A 140 22.55 -19.05 -11.58
N VAL A 141 23.09 -19.45 -12.73
CA VAL A 141 22.66 -18.95 -14.05
C VAL A 141 21.21 -19.30 -14.34
N GLU A 142 20.79 -20.53 -14.01
CA GLU A 142 19.43 -21.00 -14.20
C GLU A 142 18.42 -20.17 -13.40
N LEU A 143 18.77 -19.80 -12.15
CA LEU A 143 17.93 -18.91 -11.33
C LEU A 143 17.92 -17.47 -11.86
N LYS A 144 19.04 -16.97 -12.39
CA LYS A 144 19.07 -15.65 -13.04
C LYS A 144 18.12 -15.61 -14.22
N GLU A 145 18.10 -16.63 -15.06
CA GLU A 145 17.18 -16.72 -16.19
C GLU A 145 15.73 -16.86 -15.72
N GLU A 146 15.47 -17.73 -14.74
CA GLU A 146 14.11 -17.96 -14.22
C GLU A 146 13.51 -16.69 -13.59
N TRP A 147 14.31 -15.95 -12.83
CA TRP A 147 13.89 -14.75 -12.09
C TRP A 147 14.25 -13.44 -12.81
N ALA A 148 14.65 -13.50 -14.08
CA ALA A 148 14.70 -12.33 -14.93
C ALA A 148 13.29 -11.79 -15.20
N ALA A 149 13.22 -10.49 -15.45
CA ALA A 149 11.98 -9.85 -15.86
C ALA A 149 11.86 -9.83 -17.39
N TYR A 150 10.65 -10.07 -17.89
CA TYR A 150 10.37 -10.15 -19.32
C TYR A 150 9.22 -9.25 -19.74
N TYR A 151 9.31 -8.75 -20.97
CA TYR A 151 8.20 -8.12 -21.67
C TYR A 151 7.95 -8.79 -23.02
N ALA A 152 6.76 -8.58 -23.57
CA ALA A 152 6.40 -9.06 -24.90
C ALA A 152 6.80 -8.01 -25.95
N ASP A 153 7.58 -8.44 -26.93
CA ASP A 153 7.95 -7.65 -28.10
C ASP A 153 7.28 -8.25 -29.33
N SER A 154 6.62 -7.41 -30.14
CA SER A 154 5.88 -7.88 -31.32
C SER A 154 6.76 -8.52 -32.40
N THR A 155 8.07 -8.28 -32.37
CA THR A 155 9.04 -8.79 -33.34
C THR A 155 9.89 -9.93 -32.78
N GLN A 156 10.21 -9.90 -31.49
CA GLN A 156 11.13 -10.84 -30.85
C GLN A 156 10.46 -11.82 -29.87
N GLY A 157 9.14 -11.68 -29.66
CA GLY A 157 8.39 -12.54 -28.74
C GLY A 157 8.65 -12.14 -27.29
N ARG A 158 9.50 -12.88 -26.57
CA ARG A 158 9.78 -12.63 -25.15
C ARG A 158 11.20 -12.10 -24.97
N VAL A 159 11.32 -10.87 -24.50
CA VAL A 159 12.61 -10.17 -24.33
C VAL A 159 12.83 -9.83 -22.86
N THR A 160 14.05 -9.98 -22.37
CA THR A 160 14.41 -9.57 -21.00
C THR A 160 14.43 -8.05 -20.88
N LEU A 161 14.05 -7.50 -19.73
CA LEU A 161 14.14 -6.05 -19.50
C LEU A 161 15.58 -5.52 -19.50
N TRP A 162 16.56 -6.37 -19.20
CA TRP A 162 17.98 -6.04 -19.14
C TRP A 162 18.84 -7.14 -19.78
N ASP A 163 20.09 -6.81 -20.12
CA ASP A 163 21.10 -7.74 -20.63
C ASP A 163 21.82 -8.51 -19.50
N SER A 164 22.83 -9.33 -19.82
CA SER A 164 23.57 -10.12 -18.82
C SER A 164 24.31 -9.28 -17.77
N GLU A 165 24.60 -8.02 -18.08
CA GLU A 165 25.28 -7.07 -17.19
C GLU A 165 24.29 -6.20 -16.40
N GLY A 166 22.98 -6.42 -16.55
CA GLY A 166 21.94 -5.65 -15.88
C GLY A 166 21.65 -4.29 -16.53
N ILE A 167 22.08 -4.07 -17.77
CA ILE A 167 21.80 -2.84 -18.51
C ILE A 167 20.44 -2.93 -19.17
N LEU A 168 19.58 -1.93 -18.95
CA LEU A 168 18.23 -1.89 -19.52
C LEU A 168 18.26 -1.86 -21.05
N GLN A 169 17.39 -2.68 -21.66
CA GLN A 169 17.27 -2.79 -23.12
C GLN A 169 16.21 -1.84 -23.71
N LEU A 170 15.41 -1.20 -22.85
CA LEU A 170 14.37 -0.24 -23.23
C LEU A 170 14.76 1.17 -22.76
N PRO A 171 15.00 2.13 -23.67
CA PRO A 171 15.40 3.49 -23.31
C PRO A 171 14.31 4.29 -22.61
N GLU A 172 13.04 3.88 -22.72
CA GLU A 172 11.90 4.51 -22.05
C GLU A 172 11.89 4.21 -20.54
N LEU A 173 12.53 3.13 -20.13
CA LEU A 173 12.59 2.71 -18.73
C LEU A 173 13.82 3.26 -18.01
N SER A 174 13.69 3.35 -16.70
CA SER A 174 14.74 3.77 -15.78
C SER A 174 14.69 2.92 -14.52
N LEU A 175 15.75 2.97 -13.72
CA LEU A 175 15.84 2.24 -12.44
C LEU A 175 14.76 2.65 -11.43
N GLN A 176 14.06 3.78 -11.66
CA GLN A 176 12.98 4.28 -10.80
C GLN A 176 11.59 3.81 -11.21
N HIS A 177 11.44 3.12 -12.34
CA HIS A 177 10.17 2.50 -12.71
C HIS A 177 9.89 1.28 -11.83
N PRO A 178 8.61 0.93 -11.62
CA PRO A 178 8.26 -0.31 -10.92
C PRO A 178 8.79 -1.52 -11.69
N ILE A 179 9.25 -2.54 -10.97
CA ILE A 179 9.57 -3.83 -11.59
C ILE A 179 8.28 -4.51 -12.05
N VAL A 180 8.30 -5.05 -13.27
CA VAL A 180 7.18 -5.81 -13.87
C VAL A 180 7.71 -7.05 -14.56
N GLY A 181 6.84 -7.94 -15.06
CA GLY A 181 7.26 -9.05 -15.92
C GLY A 181 7.99 -10.18 -15.19
N ILE A 182 7.81 -10.29 -13.87
CA ILE A 182 8.41 -11.31 -12.99
C ILE A 182 7.36 -12.32 -12.50
N THR A 183 7.81 -13.43 -11.92
CA THR A 183 6.91 -14.38 -11.23
C THR A 183 6.65 -13.98 -9.79
N GLY A 184 5.63 -14.59 -9.19
CA GLY A 184 5.43 -14.53 -7.73
C GLY A 184 6.60 -15.13 -6.97
N GLU A 185 7.18 -16.24 -7.45
CA GLU A 185 8.34 -16.90 -6.83
C GLU A 185 9.58 -16.00 -6.83
N ALA A 186 9.79 -15.26 -7.91
CA ALA A 186 10.84 -14.26 -8.05
C ALA A 186 10.64 -13.09 -7.07
N ALA A 187 9.41 -12.60 -6.93
CA ALA A 187 9.06 -11.56 -5.95
C ALA A 187 9.26 -12.04 -4.50
N GLU A 188 8.91 -13.29 -4.18
CA GLU A 188 9.22 -13.88 -2.86
C GLU A 188 10.73 -14.10 -2.66
N ALA A 189 11.48 -14.47 -3.70
CA ALA A 189 12.91 -14.64 -3.64
C ALA A 189 13.61 -13.31 -3.33
N TYR A 190 13.19 -12.22 -3.97
CA TYR A 190 13.59 -10.86 -3.63
C TYR A 190 13.31 -10.55 -2.15
N CYS A 191 12.11 -10.86 -1.65
CA CYS A 191 11.77 -10.63 -0.24
C CYS A 191 12.70 -11.40 0.71
N ARG A 192 13.02 -12.66 0.41
CA ARG A 192 13.96 -13.47 1.21
C ARG A 192 15.38 -12.90 1.18
N TRP A 193 15.84 -12.47 0.02
CA TRP A 193 17.14 -11.82 -0.13
C TRP A 193 17.20 -10.52 0.68
N LYS A 194 16.21 -9.64 0.54
CA LYS A 194 16.14 -8.37 1.27
C LYS A 194 16.04 -8.59 2.77
N SER A 195 15.35 -9.66 3.19
CA SER A 195 15.30 -10.03 4.60
C SER A 195 16.67 -10.40 5.16
N ARG A 196 17.47 -11.16 4.42
CA ARG A 196 18.85 -11.52 4.81
C ARG A 196 19.74 -10.29 4.84
N ALA A 197 19.64 -9.42 3.84
CA ALA A 197 20.45 -8.22 3.72
C ALA A 197 20.18 -7.21 4.84
N THR A 198 18.93 -7.09 5.30
CA THR A 198 18.51 -6.11 6.31
C THR A 198 18.40 -6.66 7.72
N GLY A 199 18.49 -7.98 7.90
CA GLY A 199 18.24 -8.65 9.19
C GLY A 199 16.79 -8.54 9.67
N THR A 200 15.87 -8.04 8.84
CA THR A 200 14.46 -7.85 9.19
C THR A 200 13.57 -8.74 8.33
N ARG A 201 12.43 -9.18 8.85
CA ARG A 201 11.50 -10.02 8.08
C ARG A 201 10.74 -9.17 7.06
N ILE A 202 11.08 -9.35 5.78
CA ILE A 202 10.42 -8.72 4.63
C ILE A 202 9.70 -9.79 3.81
N ARG A 203 8.47 -9.50 3.41
CA ARG A 203 7.64 -10.40 2.59
C ARG A 203 6.69 -9.61 1.68
N LEU A 204 6.03 -10.32 0.78
CA LEU A 204 4.87 -9.79 0.07
C LEU A 204 3.74 -9.47 1.07
N PRO A 205 2.96 -8.40 0.84
CA PRO A 205 1.75 -8.12 1.62
C PRO A 205 0.73 -9.24 1.44
N TYR A 206 -0.05 -9.52 2.48
CA TYR A 206 -1.31 -10.23 2.30
C TYR A 206 -2.35 -9.28 1.67
N ASN A 207 -3.33 -9.84 0.96
CA ASN A 207 -4.43 -9.08 0.34
C ASN A 207 -5.04 -8.02 1.28
N LEU A 208 -5.26 -8.37 2.55
CA LEU A 208 -5.87 -7.48 3.53
C LEU A 208 -4.93 -6.37 4.02
N GLU A 209 -3.63 -6.65 4.12
CA GLU A 209 -2.65 -5.64 4.50
C GLU A 209 -2.52 -4.60 3.40
N TRP A 210 -2.42 -5.05 2.15
CA TRP A 210 -2.40 -4.17 0.99
C TRP A 210 -3.65 -3.28 0.96
N GLU A 211 -4.83 -3.88 1.12
CA GLU A 211 -6.11 -3.16 1.06
C GLU A 211 -6.24 -2.12 2.18
N LYS A 212 -5.91 -2.51 3.42
CA LYS A 212 -5.91 -1.58 4.55
C LYS A 212 -4.95 -0.43 4.26
N ALA A 213 -3.72 -0.72 3.83
CA ALA A 213 -2.72 0.29 3.50
C ALA A 213 -3.16 1.25 2.38
N ALA A 214 -3.92 0.73 1.41
CA ALA A 214 -4.42 1.51 0.28
C ALA A 214 -5.50 2.51 0.69
N ARG A 215 -6.51 2.04 1.43
CA ARG A 215 -7.77 2.79 1.63
C ARG A 215 -8.01 3.30 3.04
N GLY A 216 -7.22 2.88 4.03
CA GLY A 216 -7.51 3.20 5.42
C GLY A 216 -8.57 2.31 6.03
N VAL A 217 -9.37 2.88 6.93
CA VAL A 217 -10.32 2.12 7.76
C VAL A 217 -11.78 2.30 7.38
N ASP A 218 -12.10 3.37 6.66
CA ASP A 218 -13.46 3.86 6.42
C ASP A 218 -14.13 3.31 5.16
N GLY A 219 -13.43 2.44 4.47
CA GLY A 219 -13.99 1.72 3.34
C GLY A 219 -14.03 2.51 2.02
N ARG A 220 -13.24 3.58 1.89
CA ARG A 220 -13.19 4.38 0.65
C ARG A 220 -12.75 3.58 -0.57
N GLU A 221 -13.27 3.94 -1.74
CA GLU A 221 -13.05 3.21 -2.99
C GLU A 221 -11.62 3.33 -3.52
N TYR A 222 -11.03 4.53 -3.41
CA TYR A 222 -9.70 4.88 -3.88
C TYR A 222 -8.82 5.38 -2.74
N SER A 223 -7.50 5.40 -2.94
CA SER A 223 -6.55 5.84 -1.91
C SER A 223 -6.82 7.26 -1.39
N TRP A 224 -7.31 8.14 -2.28
CA TRP A 224 -7.64 9.53 -1.97
C TRP A 224 -9.07 9.77 -1.44
N GLY A 225 -10.02 8.85 -1.68
CA GLY A 225 -11.45 9.11 -1.42
C GLY A 225 -12.39 8.23 -2.24
N ASN A 226 -13.58 8.74 -2.56
CA ASN A 226 -14.65 7.97 -3.20
C ASN A 226 -15.04 8.44 -4.60
N GLY A 227 -14.60 9.63 -5.02
CA GLY A 227 -15.01 10.18 -6.31
C GLY A 227 -13.92 10.10 -7.37
N LEU A 228 -14.37 10.25 -8.61
CA LEU A 228 -13.55 10.28 -9.82
C LEU A 228 -13.59 11.64 -10.53
N GLU A 229 -14.05 12.66 -9.82
CA GLU A 229 -14.26 14.00 -10.38
C GLU A 229 -12.95 14.79 -10.28
N ASP A 230 -12.45 15.30 -11.41
CA ASP A 230 -11.20 16.06 -11.53
C ASP A 230 -9.91 15.31 -11.07
N VAL A 231 -9.93 13.97 -11.09
CA VAL A 231 -8.81 13.12 -10.62
C VAL A 231 -7.90 12.56 -11.71
N VAL A 232 -8.07 12.95 -12.99
CA VAL A 232 -7.31 12.37 -14.13
C VAL A 232 -5.78 12.50 -13.96
N THR A 233 -5.32 13.42 -13.11
CA THR A 233 -3.89 13.59 -12.79
C THR A 233 -3.42 12.82 -11.56
N PHE A 234 -4.35 12.23 -10.79
CA PHE A 234 -4.05 11.66 -9.48
C PHE A 234 -3.39 10.31 -9.60
N PHE A 235 -3.64 9.58 -10.68
CA PHE A 235 -3.18 8.22 -10.91
C PHE A 235 -2.79 8.02 -12.37
N ASN A 236 -2.23 6.86 -12.66
CA ASN A 236 -1.87 6.41 -14.00
C ASN A 236 -2.67 5.14 -14.34
N VAL A 237 -3.82 5.28 -15.00
CA VAL A 237 -4.68 4.20 -15.52
C VAL A 237 -5.30 4.62 -16.87
N GLY A 238 -5.90 3.67 -17.59
CA GLY A 238 -6.66 3.94 -18.81
C GLY A 238 -5.81 4.26 -20.04
N GLY A 239 -4.50 4.00 -19.97
CA GLY A 239 -3.59 4.15 -21.08
C GLY A 239 -3.76 3.03 -22.12
N PHE A 240 -3.41 3.34 -23.36
CA PHE A 240 -3.38 2.39 -24.46
C PHE A 240 -2.02 2.43 -25.13
N SER A 241 -1.31 1.29 -25.14
CA SER A 241 -0.03 1.08 -25.80
C SER A 241 0.04 -0.37 -26.29
N ASP A 242 0.69 -0.57 -27.44
CA ASP A 242 0.96 -1.91 -27.99
C ASP A 242 1.85 -2.75 -27.06
N ARG A 243 2.79 -2.11 -26.35
CA ARG A 243 3.70 -2.79 -25.40
C ARG A 243 3.23 -2.70 -23.96
N GLY A 244 2.31 -1.79 -23.62
CA GLY A 244 1.81 -1.47 -22.28
C GLY A 244 2.87 -0.89 -21.32
N ILE A 245 4.08 -1.43 -21.34
CA ILE A 245 5.24 -0.99 -20.54
C ILE A 245 5.63 0.47 -20.81
N ASP A 246 5.28 0.99 -21.98
CA ASP A 246 5.49 2.40 -22.37
C ASP A 246 4.66 3.39 -21.52
N LEU A 247 3.64 2.88 -20.81
CA LEU A 247 2.74 3.67 -19.98
C LEU A 247 3.18 3.70 -18.52
N LEU A 248 4.18 2.91 -18.12
CA LEU A 248 4.69 2.92 -16.75
C LEU A 248 5.31 4.29 -16.46
N GLU A 249 5.16 4.73 -15.21
CA GLU A 249 5.82 5.93 -14.72
C GLU A 249 6.81 5.58 -13.61
N PRO A 250 7.86 6.41 -13.39
CA PRO A 250 8.68 6.29 -12.20
C PRO A 250 7.79 6.34 -10.95
N VAL A 251 8.12 5.51 -9.97
CA VAL A 251 7.33 5.42 -8.74
C VAL A 251 7.19 6.79 -8.07
N GLY A 252 6.01 7.09 -7.58
CA GLY A 252 5.70 8.33 -6.87
C GLY A 252 5.53 9.55 -7.77
N SER A 253 5.44 9.39 -9.10
CA SER A 253 5.18 10.48 -10.04
C SER A 253 3.81 11.14 -9.80
N ARG A 254 2.86 10.36 -9.30
CA ARG A 254 1.48 10.79 -9.05
C ARG A 254 1.26 11.15 -7.59
N LEU A 255 1.71 12.34 -7.19
CA LEU A 255 1.73 12.80 -5.77
C LEU A 255 0.36 12.81 -5.06
N ARG A 256 -0.74 12.74 -5.79
CA ARG A 256 -2.11 12.75 -5.23
C ARG A 256 -2.70 11.35 -5.06
N ASP A 257 -2.17 10.31 -5.71
CA ASP A 257 -2.42 8.92 -5.35
C ASP A 257 -1.59 8.61 -4.11
N ARG A 258 -2.14 8.99 -2.97
CA ARG A 258 -1.54 8.79 -1.66
C ARG A 258 -2.60 8.41 -0.65
N SER A 259 -2.42 7.26 -0.01
CA SER A 259 -3.31 6.78 1.04
C SER A 259 -3.24 7.66 2.29
N ILE A 260 -4.18 7.44 3.21
CA ILE A 260 -4.21 8.11 4.52
C ILE A 260 -2.95 7.84 5.37
N TYR A 261 -2.20 6.77 5.06
CA TYR A 261 -0.93 6.43 5.71
C TYR A 261 0.30 6.95 4.95
N GLY A 262 0.11 7.60 3.80
CA GLY A 262 1.21 8.12 2.99
C GLY A 262 1.79 7.13 1.98
N VAL A 263 1.13 5.99 1.73
CA VAL A 263 1.54 5.01 0.71
C VAL A 263 1.11 5.52 -0.67
N ARG A 264 1.96 5.41 -1.69
CA ARG A 264 1.72 5.94 -3.04
C ARG A 264 1.49 4.85 -4.07
N ASP A 265 0.94 5.27 -5.20
CA ASP A 265 0.71 4.45 -6.40
C ASP A 265 -0.11 3.20 -6.06
N MET A 266 -1.18 3.39 -5.28
CA MET A 266 -2.07 2.30 -4.87
C MET A 266 -3.18 2.05 -5.90
N ILE A 267 -3.46 3.02 -6.76
CA ILE A 267 -4.49 2.93 -7.80
C ILE A 267 -3.87 3.35 -9.12
N GLY A 268 -3.15 2.43 -9.78
CA GLY A 268 -2.56 2.66 -11.09
C GLY A 268 -1.08 2.28 -11.13
N ASN A 269 -0.44 2.65 -12.24
CA ASN A 269 0.93 2.26 -12.58
C ASN A 269 1.05 0.73 -12.80
N VAL A 270 1.14 -0.07 -11.73
CA VAL A 270 1.12 -1.53 -11.79
C VAL A 270 0.11 -2.12 -10.82
N ARG A 271 -0.48 -3.25 -11.24
CA ARG A 271 -1.11 -4.18 -10.32
C ARG A 271 -0.03 -4.86 -9.48
N GLU A 272 -0.37 -5.33 -8.29
CA GLU A 272 0.63 -5.77 -7.33
C GLU A 272 0.41 -7.19 -6.82
N ILE A 273 1.47 -7.99 -6.87
CA ILE A 273 1.48 -9.36 -6.33
C ILE A 273 1.32 -9.32 -4.80
N THR A 274 0.38 -10.11 -4.30
CA THR A 274 0.11 -10.30 -2.88
C THR A 274 0.07 -11.79 -2.53
N LEU A 275 0.07 -12.10 -1.23
CA LEU A 275 -0.32 -13.42 -0.74
C LEU A 275 -1.82 -13.45 -0.45
N SER A 276 -2.49 -14.52 -0.87
CA SER A 276 -3.94 -14.64 -0.79
C SER A 276 -4.50 -14.54 0.63
N SER A 277 -3.91 -15.28 1.58
CA SER A 277 -4.32 -15.33 2.98
C SER A 277 -3.21 -15.93 3.86
N THR A 278 -3.23 -15.59 5.15
CA THR A 278 -2.42 -16.26 6.17
C THR A 278 -2.88 -17.70 6.45
N ALA A 279 -4.16 -18.00 6.16
CA ALA A 279 -4.78 -19.29 6.45
C ALA A 279 -4.67 -20.30 5.30
N ASP A 280 -4.31 -19.84 4.09
CA ASP A 280 -4.12 -20.72 2.94
C ASP A 280 -2.73 -21.37 3.03
N LYS A 281 -2.71 -22.70 3.18
CA LYS A 281 -1.47 -23.48 3.18
C LYS A 281 -0.96 -23.73 1.76
N SER A 282 -1.83 -23.61 0.75
CA SER A 282 -1.38 -23.51 -0.63
C SER A 282 -0.86 -22.09 -0.82
N ARG A 283 0.46 -21.93 -0.99
CA ARG A 283 1.04 -20.63 -1.32
C ARG A 283 0.47 -20.19 -2.66
N SER A 284 -0.54 -19.33 -2.62
CA SER A 284 -1.22 -18.81 -3.79
C SER A 284 -1.03 -17.30 -3.86
N PHE A 285 -0.65 -16.82 -5.03
CA PHE A 285 -0.45 -15.41 -5.30
C PHE A 285 -1.77 -14.75 -5.71
N GLY A 286 -2.08 -13.65 -5.05
CA GLY A 286 -3.14 -12.74 -5.43
C GLY A 286 -2.57 -11.53 -6.18
N ILE A 287 -3.48 -10.74 -6.73
CA ILE A 287 -3.17 -9.44 -7.31
C ILE A 287 -4.09 -8.40 -6.67
N LYS A 288 -3.53 -7.24 -6.36
CA LYS A 288 -4.23 -6.06 -5.85
C LYS A 288 -4.00 -4.84 -6.74
N GLY A 289 -4.83 -3.83 -6.56
CA GLY A 289 -4.73 -2.55 -7.25
C GLY A 289 -5.13 -2.62 -8.71
N SER A 290 -4.63 -1.66 -9.48
CA SER A 290 -4.90 -1.47 -10.90
C SER A 290 -3.65 -0.95 -11.58
N SER A 291 -3.52 -1.14 -12.88
CA SER A 291 -2.35 -0.70 -13.63
C SER A 291 -2.66 0.43 -14.61
N CYS A 292 -1.60 0.96 -15.23
CA CYS A 292 -1.67 1.94 -16.30
C CYS A 292 -2.53 1.52 -17.50
N ILE A 293 -2.83 0.23 -17.69
CA ILE A 293 -3.67 -0.29 -18.78
C ILE A 293 -5.09 -0.68 -18.35
N ASP A 294 -5.37 -0.72 -17.04
CA ASP A 294 -6.72 -0.98 -16.54
C ASP A 294 -7.63 0.23 -16.79
N SER A 295 -8.92 -0.01 -17.02
CA SER A 295 -9.88 1.09 -17.12
C SER A 295 -10.15 1.71 -15.75
N LEU A 296 -10.58 2.97 -15.76
CA LEU A 296 -10.91 3.70 -14.54
C LEU A 296 -12.06 3.04 -13.77
N GLU A 297 -13.08 2.56 -14.48
CA GLU A 297 -14.26 1.90 -13.91
C GLU A 297 -13.93 0.57 -13.25
N ALA A 298 -12.82 -0.04 -13.66
CA ALA A 298 -12.32 -1.29 -13.12
C ALA A 298 -11.33 -1.06 -11.96
N SER A 299 -11.04 0.19 -11.60
CA SER A 299 -10.03 0.55 -10.61
C SER A 299 -10.62 0.70 -9.20
N SER A 300 -9.97 0.10 -8.21
CA SER A 300 -10.44 0.12 -6.80
C SER A 300 -9.39 -0.43 -5.83
N CYS A 301 -9.32 0.12 -4.62
CA CYS A 301 -8.52 -0.45 -3.52
C CYS A 301 -9.02 -1.85 -3.10
N ALA A 302 -10.31 -2.13 -3.31
CA ALA A 302 -10.93 -3.40 -2.94
C ALA A 302 -10.79 -4.47 -4.03
N ARG A 303 -10.31 -4.12 -5.23
CA ARG A 303 -10.10 -5.06 -6.33
C ARG A 303 -9.17 -6.20 -5.90
N VAL A 304 -9.50 -7.42 -6.32
CA VAL A 304 -8.67 -8.62 -6.15
C VAL A 304 -8.73 -9.42 -7.43
N ASP A 305 -7.58 -9.81 -7.95
CA ASP A 305 -7.44 -10.72 -9.09
C ASP A 305 -6.57 -11.93 -8.74
N ALA A 306 -6.65 -12.98 -9.55
CA ALA A 306 -5.77 -14.14 -9.42
C ALA A 306 -4.48 -13.93 -10.22
N PHE A 307 -3.32 -14.18 -9.60
CA PHE A 307 -2.05 -14.20 -10.32
C PHE A 307 -1.92 -15.51 -11.09
N LYS A 308 -1.53 -15.42 -12.36
CA LYS A 308 -1.34 -16.59 -13.24
C LYS A 308 0.13 -16.78 -13.60
N ASP A 309 0.73 -15.75 -14.17
CA ASP A 309 2.14 -15.72 -14.60
C ASP A 309 2.55 -14.25 -14.81
N ARG A 310 3.78 -14.04 -15.27
CA ARG A 310 4.38 -12.76 -15.65
C ARG A 310 3.42 -11.90 -16.47
N SER A 311 3.35 -10.63 -16.11
CA SER A 311 2.70 -9.59 -16.91
C SER A 311 3.49 -8.28 -16.82
N ILE A 312 3.44 -7.52 -17.91
CA ILE A 312 4.11 -6.21 -18.07
C ILE A 312 3.53 -5.10 -17.19
N ASP A 313 2.39 -5.33 -16.56
CA ASP A 313 1.66 -4.37 -15.75
C ASP A 313 1.43 -4.91 -14.32
N ILE A 314 2.13 -6.01 -13.96
CA ILE A 314 2.10 -6.60 -12.63
C ILE A 314 3.51 -6.49 -12.02
N GLY A 315 3.61 -5.67 -10.98
CA GLY A 315 4.77 -5.55 -10.11
C GLY A 315 4.44 -6.01 -8.70
N PHE A 316 5.12 -5.45 -7.70
CA PHE A 316 4.82 -5.73 -6.31
C PHE A 316 5.40 -4.67 -5.37
N ARG A 317 4.89 -4.67 -4.15
CA ARG A 317 5.49 -3.97 -3.01
C ARG A 317 5.74 -4.93 -1.86
N VAL A 318 6.39 -4.47 -0.80
CA VAL A 318 6.78 -5.33 0.32
C VAL A 318 6.27 -4.81 1.65
N VAL A 319 6.06 -5.73 2.59
CA VAL A 319 5.81 -5.41 4.00
C VAL A 319 6.97 -5.88 4.86
N MET A 320 7.13 -5.21 5.99
CA MET A 320 8.11 -5.51 7.01
C MET A 320 7.38 -5.81 8.32
N GLU A 321 7.65 -6.99 8.88
CA GLU A 321 7.06 -7.46 10.13
C GLU A 321 8.03 -7.31 11.30
N ASN A 322 7.47 -7.10 12.50
CA ASN A 322 8.13 -7.37 13.78
C ASN A 322 9.56 -6.82 13.89
N MET A 323 9.70 -5.50 13.91
CA MET A 323 10.85 -4.89 14.57
C MET A 323 10.67 -5.06 16.09
N LYS A 324 10.85 -6.28 16.60
CA LYS A 324 11.08 -6.44 18.04
C LYS A 324 12.41 -5.74 18.30
N THR A 325 12.40 -4.71 19.13
CA THR A 325 13.56 -4.34 19.91
C THR A 325 13.97 -5.61 20.66
N TRP A 326 15.11 -6.19 20.29
CA TRP A 326 15.76 -7.14 21.18
C TRP A 326 16.27 -6.30 22.34
N GLU A 327 15.55 -6.34 23.47
CA GLU A 327 16.11 -5.97 24.78
C GLU A 327 17.24 -6.93 25.15
#